data_AF-A0A2S4UVU4-F1
#
_entry.id   AF-A0A2S4UVU4-F1
#
_cell.length_a   1.000
_cell.length_b   1.000
_cell.length_c   1.000
_cell.angle_alpha   90.00
_cell.angle_beta   90.00
_cell.angle_gamma   90.00
#
_symmetry.space_group_name_H-M   'P 1'
#
loop_
_entity.id
_entity.type
_entity.pdbx_description
1 polymer ?
#
loop_
_entity_poly.entity_id
_entity_poly.type
_entity_poly.pdbx_seq_one_letter_code
_entity_poly.pdbx_strand_id
1 'polypeptide(L)'
;MFILGVNLPENKLVRIGLTRFVGIGHYTANLICARLQIHKALTVGELSEHQIGRLSALLSSLPTTPPTNHKVAESDGIAAPSTLDFDSGPIPQPQLLTIAEDPLQRLLIESDLRREVRANVAHHRAIGSYKGKRHALGFPVNGQRTHTNAKTARKLNKVERRAYSTSSAEDR
;
A
#
# COMPACT_ATOMS: atom_id res chain seq x y z
N MET A 1 16.24 -8.23 -14.36
CA MET A 1 16.91 -7.75 -13.14
C MET A 1 16.12 -8.11 -11.88
N PHE A 2 16.77 -8.53 -10.77
CA PHE A 2 16.09 -8.82 -9.49
C PHE A 2 16.36 -7.74 -8.42
N ILE A 3 15.30 -7.28 -7.75
CA ILE A 3 15.37 -6.34 -6.61
C ILE A 3 14.43 -6.85 -5.52
N LEU A 4 14.92 -6.99 -4.28
CA LEU A 4 14.15 -7.50 -3.12
C LEU A 4 13.37 -8.81 -3.41
N GLY A 5 13.95 -9.71 -4.22
CA GLY A 5 13.34 -10.98 -4.59
C GLY A 5 12.26 -10.90 -5.68
N VAL A 6 12.01 -9.73 -6.27
CA VAL A 6 11.07 -9.54 -7.39
C VAL A 6 11.83 -9.33 -8.69
N ASN A 7 11.38 -10.02 -9.75
CA ASN A 7 11.93 -9.85 -11.10
C ASN A 7 11.30 -8.62 -11.79
N LEU A 8 12.15 -7.64 -12.14
CA LEU A 8 11.80 -6.49 -12.96
C LEU A 8 12.27 -6.72 -14.40
N PRO A 9 11.36 -6.61 -15.38
CA PRO A 9 11.69 -6.75 -16.79
C PRO A 9 12.50 -5.53 -17.26
N GLU A 10 13.64 -5.79 -17.91
CA GLU A 10 14.63 -4.78 -18.29
C GLU A 10 14.14 -3.87 -19.43
N ASN A 11 13.31 -4.42 -20.33
CA ASN A 11 12.73 -3.72 -21.47
C ASN A 11 11.61 -2.74 -21.12
N LYS A 12 11.23 -2.63 -19.84
CA LYS A 12 10.17 -1.71 -19.40
C LYS A 12 10.76 -0.48 -18.72
N LEU A 13 9.98 0.59 -18.75
CA LEU A 13 10.30 1.82 -18.02
C LEU A 13 10.31 1.58 -16.51
N VAL A 14 11.22 2.24 -15.78
CA VAL A 14 11.36 2.08 -14.33
C VAL A 14 10.04 2.28 -13.59
N ARG A 15 9.27 3.31 -13.95
CA ARG A 15 7.94 3.59 -13.37
C ARG A 15 6.92 2.45 -13.56
N ILE A 16 7.04 1.67 -14.62
CA ILE A 16 6.17 0.52 -14.92
C ILE A 16 6.74 -0.74 -14.26
N GLY A 17 8.07 -0.88 -14.22
CA GLY A 17 8.73 -2.00 -13.52
C GLY A 17 8.41 -1.99 -12.02
N LEU A 18 8.41 -0.81 -11.39
CA LEU A 18 8.12 -0.64 -9.96
C LEU A 18 6.70 -1.07 -9.57
N THR A 19 5.70 -1.01 -10.46
CA THR A 19 4.33 -1.48 -10.12
C THR A 19 4.21 -2.98 -10.01
N ARG A 20 5.29 -3.72 -10.30
CA ARG A 20 5.36 -5.15 -10.02
C ARG A 20 5.43 -5.43 -8.52
N PHE A 21 5.95 -4.48 -7.75
CA PHE A 21 5.99 -4.60 -6.30
C PHE A 21 4.58 -4.49 -5.71
N VAL A 22 4.19 -5.45 -4.87
CA VAL A 22 2.95 -5.36 -4.10
C VAL A 22 3.06 -4.20 -3.12
N GLY A 23 2.10 -3.26 -3.20
CA GLY A 23 2.09 -2.03 -2.42
C GLY A 23 2.53 -0.79 -3.21
N ILE A 24 3.16 -0.96 -4.39
CA ILE A 24 3.56 0.17 -5.24
C ILE A 24 2.59 0.33 -6.42
N GLY A 25 1.84 1.44 -6.43
CA GLY A 25 1.01 1.85 -7.56
C GLY A 25 1.74 2.81 -8.51
N HIS A 26 1.05 3.25 -9.57
CA HIS A 26 1.62 4.21 -10.53
C HIS A 26 2.01 5.55 -9.89
N TYR A 27 1.18 6.06 -8.97
CA TYR A 27 1.46 7.30 -8.24
C TYR A 27 2.75 7.18 -7.42
N THR A 28 2.82 6.15 -6.58
CA THR A 28 3.99 5.87 -5.75
C THR A 28 5.25 5.64 -6.57
N ALA A 29 5.15 4.86 -7.67
CA ALA A 29 6.28 4.60 -8.55
C ALA A 29 6.84 5.90 -9.15
N ASN A 30 5.97 6.80 -9.61
CA ASN A 30 6.40 8.10 -10.11
C ASN A 30 7.06 8.95 -9.02
N LEU A 31 6.53 8.89 -7.79
CA LEU A 31 7.09 9.61 -6.65
C LEU A 31 8.48 9.09 -6.26
N ILE A 32 8.67 7.76 -6.23
CA ILE A 32 9.98 7.13 -6.00
C ILE A 32 10.97 7.54 -7.10
N CYS A 33 10.56 7.49 -8.37
CA CYS A 33 11.40 7.95 -9.48
C CYS A 33 11.79 9.43 -9.34
N ALA A 34 10.85 10.29 -8.97
CA ALA A 34 11.11 11.71 -8.75
C ALA A 34 12.12 11.93 -7.61
N ARG A 35 11.97 11.19 -6.49
CA ARG A 35 12.87 11.29 -5.34
C ARG A 35 14.29 10.79 -5.63
N LEU A 36 14.41 9.73 -6.42
CA LEU A 36 15.71 9.17 -6.85
C LEU A 36 16.33 9.92 -8.04
N GLN A 37 15.64 10.95 -8.55
CA GLN A 37 16.05 11.73 -9.72
C GLN A 37 16.22 10.85 -10.97
N ILE A 38 15.34 9.87 -11.15
CA ILE A 38 15.30 8.98 -12.31
C ILE A 38 14.37 9.58 -13.37
N HIS A 39 14.85 9.66 -14.60
CA HIS A 39 14.07 10.20 -15.71
C HIS A 39 12.88 9.28 -16.07
N LYS A 40 11.75 9.88 -16.48
CA LYS A 40 10.48 9.15 -16.75
C LYS A 40 10.54 8.18 -17.94
N ALA A 41 11.50 8.41 -18.85
CA ALA A 41 11.72 7.58 -20.03
C ALA A 41 12.83 6.53 -19.85
N LEU A 42 13.50 6.51 -18.69
CA LEU A 42 14.57 5.53 -18.42
C LEU A 42 13.99 4.12 -18.33
N THR A 43 14.65 3.16 -18.98
CA THR A 43 14.33 1.73 -18.88
C THR A 43 15.01 1.12 -17.65
N VAL A 44 14.52 -0.04 -17.20
CA VAL A 44 15.12 -0.76 -16.06
C VAL A 44 16.52 -1.27 -16.39
N GLY A 45 16.78 -1.66 -17.64
CA GLY A 45 18.10 -2.11 -18.07
C GLY A 45 19.18 -1.02 -18.07
N GLU A 46 18.79 0.25 -18.20
CA GLU A 46 19.71 1.40 -18.24
C GLU A 46 20.05 1.98 -16.85
N LEU A 47 19.55 1.39 -15.77
CA LEU A 47 19.82 1.85 -14.41
C LEU A 47 21.29 1.65 -14.03
N SER A 48 21.93 2.72 -13.56
CA SER A 48 23.27 2.65 -12.97
C SER A 48 23.26 1.86 -11.65
N GLU A 49 24.33 1.14 -11.36
CA GLU A 49 24.52 0.43 -10.07
C GLU A 49 24.28 1.35 -8.85
N HIS A 50 24.70 2.61 -8.93
CA HIS A 50 24.45 3.58 -7.87
C HIS A 50 22.95 3.92 -7.72
N GLN A 51 22.20 3.99 -8.83
CA GLN A 51 20.75 4.20 -8.79
C GLN A 51 20.05 2.96 -8.22
N ILE A 52 20.53 1.77 -8.55
CA ILE A 52 20.03 0.49 -8.04
C ILE A 52 20.24 0.41 -6.52
N GLY A 53 21.44 0.75 -6.03
CA GLY A 53 21.75 0.79 -4.61
C GLY A 53 20.83 1.73 -3.83
N ARG A 54 20.63 2.96 -4.34
CA ARG A 54 19.71 3.93 -3.73
C ARG A 54 18.26 3.45 -3.72
N LEU A 55 17.81 2.82 -4.81
CA LEU A 55 16.47 2.25 -4.91
C LEU A 55 16.29 1.12 -3.89
N SER A 56 17.24 0.18 -3.81
CA SER A 56 17.21 -0.93 -2.85
C SER A 56 17.23 -0.43 -1.40
N ALA A 57 18.08 0.55 -1.09
CA ALA A 57 18.16 1.15 0.24
C ALA A 57 16.83 1.81 0.63
N LEU A 58 16.23 2.59 -0.27
CA LEU A 58 14.95 3.26 -0.03
C LEU A 58 13.83 2.25 0.22
N LEU A 59 13.74 1.19 -0.58
CA LEU A 59 12.71 0.17 -0.41
C LEU A 59 12.91 -0.67 0.86
N SER A 60 14.16 -0.85 1.31
CA SER A 60 14.48 -1.61 2.54
C SER A 60 14.28 -0.81 3.82
N SER A 61 14.47 0.52 3.78
CA SER A 61 14.39 1.38 4.97
C SER A 61 12.97 1.72 5.41
N LEU A 62 11.94 1.22 4.70
CA LEU A 62 10.55 1.53 5.00
C LEU A 62 10.12 0.85 6.30
N PRO A 63 9.45 1.56 7.22
CA PRO A 63 9.20 1.07 8.57
C PRO A 63 8.29 -0.16 8.55
N THR A 64 8.72 -1.20 9.25
CA THR A 64 8.04 -2.51 9.39
C THR A 64 6.88 -2.47 10.40
N THR A 65 6.69 -1.36 11.13
CA THR A 65 5.60 -1.24 12.10
C THR A 65 4.33 -0.79 11.40
N PRO A 66 3.23 -1.59 11.46
CA PRO A 66 1.96 -1.20 10.87
C PRO A 66 1.51 0.10 11.53
N PRO A 67 1.24 1.15 10.76
CA PRO A 67 0.82 2.42 11.30
C PRO A 67 -0.61 2.25 11.81
N THR A 68 -0.72 2.19 13.12
CA THR A 68 -1.99 2.04 13.81
C THR A 68 -2.95 3.13 13.34
N ASN A 69 -4.07 2.72 12.74
CA ASN A 69 -5.06 3.63 12.16
C ASN A 69 -5.88 4.38 13.23
N HIS A 70 -5.54 4.17 14.50
CA HIS A 70 -5.91 5.05 15.57
C HIS A 70 -4.87 6.17 15.55
N LYS A 71 -5.32 7.37 15.18
CA LYS A 71 -4.79 8.57 15.84
C LYS A 71 -4.72 8.21 17.31
N VAL A 72 -3.53 8.00 17.87
CA VAL A 72 -3.37 8.17 19.30
C VAL A 72 -3.80 9.62 19.46
N ALA A 73 -5.02 9.82 19.93
CA ALA A 73 -5.45 11.13 20.34
C ALA A 73 -4.35 11.56 21.29
N GLU A 74 -3.56 12.55 20.86
CA GLU A 74 -2.80 13.35 21.79
C GLU A 74 -3.80 13.65 22.91
N SER A 75 -3.45 13.21 24.11
CA SER A 75 -4.24 13.46 25.30
C SER A 75 -4.12 14.95 25.60
N ASP A 76 -4.74 15.77 24.75
CA ASP A 76 -5.03 17.15 25.06
C ASP A 76 -6.03 17.09 26.19
N GLY A 77 -5.60 17.60 27.33
CA GLY A 77 -6.30 17.49 28.60
C GLY A 77 -7.76 17.86 28.47
N ILE A 78 -8.57 17.23 29.31
CA ILE A 78 -9.97 17.60 29.54
C ILE A 78 -9.97 19.05 30.06
N ALA A 79 -10.15 20.02 29.17
CA ALA A 79 -10.61 21.35 29.53
C ALA A 79 -12.12 21.36 29.31
N ALA A 80 -12.85 21.59 30.40
CA ALA A 80 -14.31 21.56 30.47
C ALA A 80 -14.97 22.50 29.43
N PRO A 81 -16.19 22.19 28.95
CA PRO A 81 -16.92 23.12 28.11
C PRO A 81 -17.52 24.21 28.99
N SER A 82 -16.90 25.38 29.02
CA SER A 82 -17.51 26.59 29.54
C SER A 82 -17.47 27.68 28.50
N THR A 83 -18.66 28.27 28.32
CA THR A 83 -18.99 29.58 27.76
C THR A 83 -19.06 29.74 26.23
N LEU A 84 -20.26 30.19 25.83
CA LEU A 84 -20.62 30.73 24.53
C LEU A 84 -19.80 31.99 24.26
N ASP A 85 -18.83 31.92 23.35
CA ASP A 85 -18.18 33.10 22.79
C ASP A 85 -18.14 32.98 21.26
N PHE A 86 -18.99 33.77 20.59
CA PHE A 86 -18.94 34.03 19.16
C PHE A 86 -17.77 35.00 18.91
N ASP A 87 -16.54 34.49 18.94
CA ASP A 87 -15.35 35.29 18.65
C ASP A 87 -14.93 35.12 17.19
N SER A 88 -14.70 36.25 16.52
CA SER A 88 -14.18 36.37 15.17
C SER A 88 -12.74 35.85 15.09
N GLY A 89 -12.59 34.53 15.03
CA GLY A 89 -11.29 33.89 14.86
C GLY A 89 -10.63 34.27 13.53
N PRO A 90 -9.28 34.37 13.49
CA PRO A 90 -8.57 34.73 12.27
C PRO A 90 -8.89 33.72 11.17
N ILE A 91 -9.10 34.25 9.96
CA ILE A 91 -9.31 33.47 8.72
C ILE A 91 -8.34 32.28 8.75
N PRO A 92 -8.82 31.03 8.56
CA PRO A 92 -7.93 29.87 8.58
C PRO A 92 -6.83 30.12 7.57
N GLN A 93 -5.61 30.35 8.08
CA GLN A 93 -4.44 30.50 7.24
C GLN A 93 -4.38 29.25 6.36
N PRO A 94 -4.15 29.37 5.04
CA PRO A 94 -4.02 28.21 4.18
C PRO A 94 -2.89 27.36 4.76
N GLN A 95 -3.24 26.20 5.32
CA GLN A 95 -2.28 25.30 5.93
C GLN A 95 -1.29 24.90 4.84
N LEU A 96 -0.11 25.51 4.87
CA LEU A 96 1.04 25.04 4.10
C LEU A 96 1.23 23.59 4.54
N LEU A 97 1.00 22.64 3.61
CA LEU A 97 1.16 21.21 3.87
C LEU A 97 2.51 21.02 4.58
N THR A 98 2.46 20.72 5.87
CA THR A 98 3.66 20.49 6.67
C THR A 98 4.44 19.35 6.02
N ILE A 99 5.76 19.46 6.01
CA ILE A 99 6.72 18.45 5.51
C ILE A 99 6.54 17.08 6.22
N ALA A 100 5.64 17.00 7.22
CA ALA A 100 5.44 15.92 8.17
C ALA A 100 4.72 14.66 7.63
N GLU A 101 4.13 14.69 6.43
CA GLU A 101 3.49 13.49 5.86
C GLU A 101 4.10 13.13 4.52
N ASP A 102 5.40 12.81 4.50
CA ASP A 102 6.02 12.18 3.33
C ASP A 102 5.33 10.82 3.08
N PRO A 103 4.53 10.68 2.01
CA PRO A 103 3.68 9.51 1.80
C PRO A 103 4.51 8.23 1.59
N LEU A 104 5.80 8.36 1.29
CA LEU A 104 6.70 7.24 1.17
C LEU A 104 7.03 6.62 2.54
N GLN A 105 7.07 7.40 3.62
CA GLN A 105 7.48 6.89 4.94
C GLN A 105 6.52 5.85 5.52
N ARG A 106 5.25 5.82 5.11
CA ARG A 106 4.23 4.88 5.63
C ARG A 106 4.12 3.58 4.81
N LEU A 107 4.89 3.44 3.75
CA LEU A 107 4.59 2.46 2.71
C LEU A 107 5.09 1.05 3.05
N LEU A 108 4.16 0.10 3.22
CA LEU A 108 4.47 -1.33 3.39
C LEU A 108 4.54 -2.02 2.02
N ILE A 109 5.55 -2.88 1.83
CA ILE A 109 5.86 -3.52 0.54
C ILE A 109 5.88 -5.04 0.66
N GLU A 110 5.55 -5.72 -0.44
CA GLU A 110 5.74 -7.16 -0.69
C GLU A 110 5.29 -8.09 0.44
N SER A 111 6.24 -8.69 1.17
CA SER A 111 5.96 -9.67 2.23
C SER A 111 5.13 -9.08 3.34
N ASP A 112 5.40 -7.83 3.68
CA ASP A 112 4.88 -7.20 4.89
C ASP A 112 3.42 -6.82 4.67
N LEU A 113 3.14 -6.17 3.54
CA LEU A 113 1.77 -5.85 3.14
C LEU A 113 0.92 -7.12 2.96
N ARG A 114 1.49 -8.19 2.38
CA ARG A 114 0.80 -9.49 2.25
C ARG A 114 0.52 -10.10 3.62
N ARG A 115 1.51 -10.11 4.52
CA ARG A 115 1.39 -10.65 5.89
C ARG A 115 0.31 -9.90 6.66
N GLU A 116 0.29 -8.58 6.59
CA GLU A 116 -0.72 -7.75 7.25
C GLU A 116 -2.13 -8.06 6.74
N VAL A 117 -2.33 -8.09 5.41
CA VAL A 117 -3.63 -8.41 4.82
C VAL A 117 -4.10 -9.81 5.25
N ARG A 118 -3.20 -10.81 5.27
CA ARG A 118 -3.52 -12.16 5.75
C ARG A 118 -3.89 -12.15 7.23
N ALA A 119 -3.13 -11.44 8.06
CA ALA A 119 -3.38 -11.31 9.49
C ALA A 119 -4.76 -10.67 9.76
N ASN A 120 -5.09 -9.59 9.03
CA ASN A 120 -6.38 -8.92 9.14
C ASN A 120 -7.55 -9.85 8.75
N VAL A 121 -7.43 -10.61 7.66
CA VAL A 121 -8.44 -11.58 7.24
C VAL A 121 -8.54 -12.74 8.24
N ALA A 122 -7.42 -13.25 8.73
CA ALA A 122 -7.37 -14.32 9.73
C ALA A 122 -8.03 -13.87 11.03
N HIS A 123 -7.76 -12.65 11.48
CA HIS A 123 -8.37 -12.04 12.63
C HIS A 123 -9.90 -11.92 12.48
N HIS A 124 -10.38 -11.40 11.34
CA HIS A 124 -11.83 -11.35 11.07
C HIS A 124 -12.49 -12.73 11.05
N ARG A 125 -11.79 -13.77 10.59
CA ARG A 125 -12.27 -15.17 10.62
C ARG A 125 -12.31 -15.71 12.04
N ALA A 126 -11.26 -15.49 12.82
CA ALA A 126 -11.16 -15.95 14.21
C ALA A 126 -12.26 -15.35 15.10
N ILE A 127 -12.55 -14.06 14.93
CA ILE A 127 -13.65 -13.37 15.64
C ILE A 127 -15.03 -13.93 15.23
N GLY A 128 -15.16 -14.52 14.04
CA GLY A 128 -16.45 -14.96 13.51
C GLY A 128 -17.33 -13.82 12.97
N SER A 129 -16.73 -12.66 12.67
CA SER A 129 -17.41 -11.52 12.06
C SER A 129 -18.06 -11.89 10.72
N TYR A 130 -19.10 -11.15 10.30
CA TYR A 130 -19.74 -11.33 8.99
C TYR A 130 -18.71 -11.33 7.85
N LYS A 131 -17.76 -10.38 7.84
CA LYS A 131 -16.69 -10.32 6.84
C LYS A 131 -15.84 -11.60 6.85
N GLY A 132 -15.49 -12.08 8.04
CA GLY A 132 -14.75 -13.34 8.23
C GLY A 132 -15.48 -14.54 7.64
N LYS A 133 -16.79 -14.69 7.93
CA LYS A 133 -17.63 -15.75 7.35
C LYS A 133 -17.68 -15.67 5.82
N ARG A 134 -17.82 -14.46 5.24
CA ARG A 134 -17.80 -14.26 3.78
C ARG A 134 -16.46 -14.66 3.16
N HIS A 135 -15.34 -14.29 3.79
CA HIS A 135 -14.00 -14.72 3.36
C HIS A 135 -13.80 -16.24 3.47
N ALA A 136 -14.26 -16.87 4.55
CA ALA A 136 -14.16 -18.33 4.73
C ALA A 136 -14.94 -19.10 3.66
N LEU A 137 -16.11 -18.59 3.26
CA LEU A 137 -16.97 -19.19 2.23
C LEU A 137 -16.61 -18.75 0.80
N GLY A 138 -15.63 -17.86 0.61
CA GLY A 138 -15.23 -17.35 -0.70
C GLY A 138 -16.29 -16.47 -1.38
N PHE A 139 -17.19 -15.83 -0.62
CA PHE A 139 -18.21 -14.93 -1.16
C PHE A 139 -17.74 -13.46 -1.20
N PRO A 140 -18.38 -12.58 -1.99
CA PRO A 140 -18.11 -11.14 -1.94
C PRO A 140 -18.31 -10.60 -0.52
N VAL A 141 -17.58 -9.58 -0.08
CA VAL A 141 -17.63 -9.14 1.33
C VAL A 141 -18.53 -7.92 1.54
N ASN A 142 -18.62 -7.04 0.54
CA ASN A 142 -19.28 -5.73 0.63
C ASN A 142 -20.79 -5.79 0.32
N GLY A 143 -21.49 -6.85 0.72
CA GLY A 143 -22.96 -6.95 0.54
C GLY A 143 -23.45 -7.20 -0.88
N GLN A 144 -22.55 -7.51 -1.83
CA GLN A 144 -22.96 -7.88 -3.19
C GLN A 144 -23.81 -9.15 -3.20
N ARG A 145 -24.82 -9.20 -4.10
CA ARG A 145 -25.73 -10.34 -4.29
C ARG A 145 -24.96 -11.58 -4.74
N THR A 146 -25.25 -12.74 -4.14
CA THR A 146 -24.54 -14.00 -4.40
C THR A 146 -25.34 -15.03 -5.20
N HIS A 147 -26.62 -14.78 -5.45
CA HIS A 147 -27.50 -15.72 -6.15
C HIS A 147 -27.08 -15.93 -7.61
N THR A 148 -26.83 -14.85 -8.36
CA THR A 148 -26.48 -14.91 -9.79
C THR A 148 -24.97 -14.86 -10.01
N ASN A 149 -24.26 -13.90 -9.39
CA ASN A 149 -22.90 -13.52 -9.78
C ASN A 149 -21.87 -13.64 -8.64
N ALA A 150 -21.59 -14.88 -8.19
CA ALA A 150 -20.58 -15.15 -7.15
C ALA A 150 -19.30 -15.85 -7.65
N LYS A 151 -19.24 -16.24 -8.93
CA LYS A 151 -18.15 -17.09 -9.47
C LYS A 151 -16.76 -16.45 -9.32
N THR A 152 -16.62 -15.16 -9.65
CA THR A 152 -15.35 -14.43 -9.55
C THR A 152 -14.87 -14.35 -8.10
N ALA A 153 -15.75 -13.99 -7.17
CA ALA A 153 -15.40 -13.94 -5.75
C ALA A 153 -14.98 -15.32 -5.23
N ARG A 154 -15.68 -16.40 -5.61
CA ARG A 154 -15.29 -17.77 -5.22
C ARG A 154 -13.91 -18.15 -5.74
N LYS A 155 -13.54 -17.68 -6.93
CA LYS A 155 -12.21 -17.91 -7.52
C LYS A 155 -11.11 -17.10 -6.82
N LEU A 156 -11.38 -15.83 -6.52
CA LEU A 156 -10.36 -14.83 -6.14
C LEU A 156 -10.29 -14.51 -4.64
N ASN A 157 -11.37 -14.77 -3.90
CA ASN A 157 -11.43 -14.56 -2.46
C ASN A 157 -10.82 -15.77 -1.73
N LYS A 158 -9.50 -15.90 -1.88
CA LYS A 158 -8.67 -16.91 -1.21
C LYS A 158 -7.59 -16.19 -0.41
N VAL A 159 -7.13 -16.81 0.67
CA VAL A 159 -6.07 -16.25 1.54
C VAL A 159 -4.78 -16.06 0.74
N GLU A 160 -4.39 -17.07 -0.04
CA GLU A 160 -3.36 -16.92 -1.06
C GLU A 160 -4.02 -16.58 -2.39
N ARG A 161 -3.98 -15.30 -2.77
CA ARG A 161 -4.28 -14.92 -4.15
C ARG A 161 -3.09 -15.37 -4.99
N ARG A 162 -3.33 -16.13 -6.07
CA ARG A 162 -2.31 -16.32 -7.10
C ARG A 162 -1.81 -14.94 -7.49
N ALA A 163 -0.50 -14.71 -7.35
CA ALA A 163 0.10 -13.51 -7.87
C ALA A 163 -0.25 -13.46 -9.36
N TYR A 164 -0.94 -12.41 -9.80
CA TYR A 164 -1.05 -12.10 -11.22
C TYR A 164 0.30 -11.57 -11.68
N SER A 165 1.35 -12.39 -11.56
CA SER A 165 2.63 -12.09 -12.14
C SER A 165 2.49 -12.33 -13.65
N THR A 166 2.50 -11.27 -14.45
CA THR A 166 2.69 -11.31 -15.91
C THR A 166 4.08 -11.83 -16.33
N SER A 167 4.78 -12.57 -15.47
CA SER A 167 5.94 -13.33 -15.94
C SER A 167 5.31 -14.45 -16.74
N SER A 168 5.43 -14.36 -18.07
CA SER A 168 5.11 -15.44 -18.97
C SER A 168 5.66 -16.74 -18.38
N ALA A 169 4.92 -17.82 -18.50
CA ALA A 169 5.37 -19.16 -18.12
C ALA A 169 6.44 -19.67 -19.09
N GLU A 170 7.49 -18.88 -19.29
CA GLU A 170 8.65 -19.16 -20.14
C GLU A 170 9.84 -19.35 -19.20
N ASP A 171 9.87 -20.52 -18.56
CA ASP A 171 11.06 -21.17 -17.99
C ASP A 171 10.60 -22.53 -17.40
N ARG A 172 10.30 -23.45 -18.31
CA ARG A 172 10.17 -24.89 -18.07
C ARG A 172 10.87 -25.63 -19.18
#